data_AF-A0A9E5F5J8-F1
#
_entry.id   AF-A0A9E5F5J8-F1
#
_cell.length_a   1.000
_cell.length_b   1.000
_cell.length_c   1.000
_cell.angle_alpha   90.00
_cell.angle_beta   90.00
_cell.angle_gamma   90.00
#
_symmetry.space_group_name_H-M   'P 1'
#
loop_
_entity.id
_entity.type
_entity.pdbx_description
1 polymer ?
#
loop_
_entity_poly.entity_id
_entity_poly.type
_entity_poly.pdbx_seq_one_letter_code
_entity_poly.pdbx_strand_id
1 'polypeptide(L)'
;MKSLQTYLNIALGMAVAVLFFFQFSGTNGQDKPLSSSLSDSLSNPGQGLKIAYVNGDSLMSGYGLMKDLEAKFLQDNMVRESKLKSAQTKLEQQYRNYQNEVSTLTTRERSKKEEQLQMAQQQLMADQQELSQNAALQEAEMAQQLQDSLQAFF
;
A
#
# COMPACT_ATOMS: atom_id res chain seq x y z
N MET A 1 13.86 5.24 34.76
CA MET A 1 13.08 6.19 33.92
C MET A 1 13.93 7.04 32.97
N LYS A 2 15.27 7.06 33.06
CA LYS A 2 16.14 7.88 32.18
C LYS A 2 16.50 7.22 30.85
N SER A 3 16.61 5.89 30.82
CA SER A 3 16.98 5.14 29.61
C SER A 3 15.89 5.13 28.54
N LEU A 4 14.60 5.12 28.92
CA LEU A 4 13.49 5.10 27.96
C LEU A 4 13.43 6.38 27.11
N GLN A 5 13.65 7.55 27.72
CA GLN A 5 13.75 8.81 27.00
C GLN A 5 15.00 8.84 26.09
N THR A 6 16.11 8.24 26.51
CA THR A 6 17.30 8.13 25.67
C THR A 6 17.06 7.24 24.46
N TYR A 7 16.44 6.07 24.62
CA TYR A 7 16.11 5.17 23.51
C TYR A 7 15.10 5.79 22.54
N LEU A 8 14.09 6.51 23.05
CA LEU A 8 13.11 7.23 22.23
C LEU A 8 13.78 8.32 21.36
N ASN A 9 14.70 9.10 21.94
CA ASN A 9 15.42 10.15 21.22
C ASN A 9 16.40 9.58 20.18
N ILE A 10 17.05 8.44 20.47
CA ILE A 10 17.92 7.75 19.51
C ILE A 10 17.11 7.20 18.34
N ALA A 11 15.96 6.56 18.61
CA ALA A 11 15.07 6.05 17.57
C ALA A 11 14.52 7.18 16.68
N LEU A 12 14.13 8.30 17.29
CA LEU A 12 13.68 9.49 16.57
C LEU A 12 14.79 10.09 15.69
N GLY A 13 16.03 10.14 16.18
CA GLY A 13 17.19 10.61 15.42
C GLY A 13 17.50 9.72 14.20
N MET A 14 17.44 8.40 14.36
CA MET A 14 17.60 7.44 13.25
C MET A 14 16.51 7.60 12.20
N ALA A 15 15.26 7.78 12.61
CA ALA A 15 14.14 7.96 11.68
C ALA A 15 14.31 9.21 10.80
N VAL A 16 14.75 10.33 11.39
CA VAL A 16 15.01 11.57 10.64
C VAL A 16 16.20 11.44 9.70
N ALA A 17 17.27 10.75 10.11
CA ALA A 17 18.44 10.52 9.26
C ALA A 17 18.10 9.69 8.01
N VAL A 18 17.26 8.66 8.15
CA VAL A 18 16.80 7.83 7.03
C VAL A 18 15.92 8.65 6.08
N LEU A 19 14.98 9.43 6.60
CA LEU A 19 14.14 10.31 5.78
C LEU A 19 14.98 11.36 5.05
N PHE A 20 16.00 11.95 5.69
CA PHE A 20 16.87 12.92 5.05
C PHE A 20 17.71 12.29 3.94
N PHE A 21 18.26 11.09 4.17
CA PHE A 21 19.03 10.38 3.17
C PHE A 21 18.17 9.96 1.97
N PHE A 22 16.93 9.52 2.21
CA PHE A 22 15.99 9.15 1.16
C PHE A 22 15.45 10.35 0.39
N GLN A 23 15.14 11.45 1.10
CA GLN A 23 14.62 12.69 0.51
C GLN A 23 15.67 13.45 -0.30
N PHE A 24 16.94 13.36 0.09
CA PHE A 24 18.06 14.06 -0.58
C PHE A 24 18.87 13.18 -1.55
N SER A 25 18.68 11.85 -1.53
CA SER A 25 19.21 10.94 -2.58
C SER A 25 18.30 10.84 -3.82
N GLY A 26 17.22 11.62 -3.87
CA GLY A 26 16.49 11.90 -5.10
C GLY A 26 17.33 12.79 -6.01
N THR A 27 17.94 12.15 -7.02
CA THR A 27 18.77 12.72 -8.08
C THR A 27 18.41 14.15 -8.52
N ASN A 28 19.36 15.06 -8.32
CA ASN A 28 19.50 16.26 -9.14
C ASN A 28 19.94 15.84 -10.56
N GLY A 29 19.22 16.34 -11.58
CA GLY A 29 19.76 16.46 -12.94
C GLY A 29 18.95 15.76 -14.04
N GLN A 30 18.10 16.50 -14.75
CA GLN A 30 18.44 17.14 -16.04
C GLN A 30 17.18 17.57 -16.78
N ASP A 31 17.09 18.88 -17.01
CA ASP A 31 16.34 19.49 -18.08
C ASP A 31 16.85 19.04 -19.45
N LYS A 32 15.97 18.67 -20.40
CA LYS A 32 16.17 19.05 -21.82
C LYS A 32 14.88 19.03 -22.64
N PRO A 33 14.60 20.07 -23.46
CA PRO A 33 13.37 20.22 -24.25
C PRO A 33 13.50 19.75 -25.72
N LEU A 34 12.31 19.54 -26.32
CA LEU A 34 11.87 19.63 -27.73
C LEU A 34 12.63 18.93 -28.89
N SER A 35 11.81 18.20 -29.67
CA SER A 35 11.77 18.09 -31.13
C SER A 35 12.91 17.40 -31.91
N SER A 36 12.57 16.34 -32.66
CA SER A 36 12.79 16.27 -34.12
C SER A 36 12.36 14.94 -34.76
N SER A 37 11.63 15.08 -35.87
CA SER A 37 11.70 14.27 -37.10
C SER A 37 11.03 12.89 -37.16
N LEU A 38 9.80 12.92 -37.69
CA LEU A 38 9.33 11.94 -38.67
C LEU A 38 10.27 11.94 -39.89
N SER A 39 10.79 10.78 -40.26
CA SER A 39 11.27 10.37 -41.61
C SER A 39 12.02 9.05 -41.43
N ASP A 40 11.43 7.93 -41.83
CA ASP A 40 11.61 7.32 -43.17
C ASP A 40 12.52 6.10 -43.08
N SER A 41 11.92 4.91 -43.06
CA SER A 41 12.49 3.75 -43.76
C SER A 41 11.47 2.63 -43.85
N LEU A 42 10.56 2.76 -44.83
CA LEU A 42 9.86 1.61 -45.39
C LEU A 42 10.70 1.12 -46.57
N SER A 43 11.56 0.12 -46.38
CA SER A 43 12.06 -0.78 -47.45
C SER A 43 13.03 -1.85 -46.91
N ASN A 44 12.48 -2.99 -46.50
CA ASN A 44 13.15 -4.29 -46.70
C ASN A 44 12.11 -5.43 -46.76
N PRO A 45 11.67 -5.87 -47.95
CA PRO A 45 10.79 -7.02 -48.10
C PRO A 45 11.68 -8.27 -48.22
N GLY A 46 12.13 -8.85 -47.10
CA GLY A 46 13.10 -9.94 -47.23
C GLY A 46 13.51 -10.75 -46.01
N GLN A 47 12.91 -10.56 -44.83
CA GLN A 47 13.09 -11.46 -43.70
C GLN A 47 11.88 -11.30 -42.78
N GLY A 48 11.13 -12.38 -42.59
CA GLY A 48 9.77 -12.37 -42.08
C GLY A 48 9.66 -11.73 -40.71
N LEU A 49 9.10 -10.53 -40.66
CA LEU A 49 8.38 -10.05 -39.49
C LEU A 49 7.22 -11.03 -39.27
N LYS A 50 7.40 -11.95 -38.33
CA LYS A 50 6.31 -12.71 -37.75
C LYS A 50 5.52 -11.72 -36.88
N ILE A 51 4.70 -10.88 -37.51
CA ILE A 51 3.73 -10.07 -36.80
C ILE A 51 2.71 -11.07 -36.25
N ALA A 52 2.90 -11.48 -35.00
CA ALA A 52 1.88 -12.19 -34.27
C ALA A 52 0.70 -11.22 -34.15
N TYR A 53 -0.31 -11.44 -34.99
CA TYR A 53 -1.60 -10.76 -34.87
C TYR A 53 -2.22 -11.28 -33.57
N VAL A 54 -1.94 -10.60 -32.46
CA VAL A 54 -2.60 -10.90 -31.19
C VAL A 54 -4.04 -10.42 -31.36
N ASN A 55 -5.00 -11.34 -31.32
CA ASN A 55 -6.41 -11.03 -31.42
C ASN A 55 -6.76 -9.89 -30.45
N GLY A 56 -7.24 -8.76 -30.98
CA GLY A 56 -7.64 -7.59 -30.17
C GLY A 56 -8.75 -7.90 -29.15
N ASP A 57 -9.42 -9.04 -29.28
CA ASP A 57 -10.43 -9.52 -28.34
C ASP A 57 -9.83 -9.97 -26.98
N SER A 58 -8.60 -10.54 -27.01
CA SER A 58 -7.88 -10.95 -25.79
C SER A 58 -7.31 -9.76 -25.01
N LEU A 59 -6.94 -8.68 -25.71
CA LEU A 59 -6.53 -7.41 -25.10
C LEU A 59 -7.74 -6.70 -24.47
N MET A 60 -8.90 -6.71 -25.12
CA MET A 60 -10.12 -6.08 -24.61
C MET A 60 -10.65 -6.81 -23.36
N SER A 61 -10.66 -8.15 -23.38
CA SER A 61 -11.09 -8.98 -22.25
C SER A 61 -10.08 -8.93 -21.08
N GLY A 62 -8.77 -8.99 -21.38
CA GLY A 62 -7.71 -8.84 -20.38
C GLY A 62 -7.73 -7.47 -19.71
N TYR A 63 -7.99 -6.39 -20.46
CA TYR A 63 -8.07 -5.02 -19.93
C TYR A 63 -9.34 -4.79 -19.11
N GLY A 64 -10.49 -5.35 -19.54
CA GLY A 64 -11.74 -5.30 -18.77
C GLY A 64 -11.62 -6.04 -17.44
N LEU A 65 -11.05 -7.26 -17.46
CA LEU A 65 -10.79 -8.03 -16.25
C LEU A 65 -9.82 -7.31 -15.31
N MET A 66 -8.75 -6.72 -15.85
CA MET A 66 -7.80 -5.89 -15.08
C MET A 66 -8.50 -4.72 -14.40
N LYS A 67 -9.36 -4.01 -15.14
CA LYS A 67 -10.06 -2.83 -14.63
C LYS A 67 -11.07 -3.19 -13.54
N ASP A 68 -11.78 -4.31 -13.67
CA ASP A 68 -12.69 -4.81 -12.65
C ASP A 68 -11.95 -5.32 -11.41
N LEU A 69 -10.80 -5.99 -11.59
CA LEU A 69 -9.92 -6.38 -10.48
C LEU A 69 -9.39 -5.16 -9.74
N GLU A 70 -8.89 -4.17 -10.45
CA GLU A 70 -8.38 -2.92 -9.89
C GLU A 70 -9.48 -2.16 -9.15
N ALA A 71 -10.67 -2.03 -9.74
CA ALA A 71 -11.81 -1.38 -9.10
C ALA A 71 -12.26 -2.11 -7.82
N LYS A 72 -12.37 -3.44 -7.87
CA LYS A 72 -12.70 -4.26 -6.70
C LYS A 72 -11.63 -4.13 -5.62
N PHE A 73 -10.37 -4.15 -6.00
CA PHE A 73 -9.24 -4.01 -5.09
C PHE A 73 -9.23 -2.63 -4.41
N LEU A 74 -9.43 -1.56 -5.18
CA LEU A 74 -9.48 -0.20 -4.66
C LEU A 74 -10.66 -0.04 -3.69
N GLN A 75 -11.81 -0.61 -4.04
CA GLN A 75 -12.99 -0.67 -3.18
C GLN A 75 -12.69 -1.40 -1.87
N ASP A 76 -12.09 -2.59 -1.94
CA ASP A 76 -11.74 -3.41 -0.76
C ASP A 76 -10.72 -2.69 0.13
N ASN A 77 -9.73 -2.02 -0.46
CA ASN A 77 -8.78 -1.21 0.30
C ASN A 77 -9.42 -0.01 0.97
N MET A 78 -10.28 0.76 0.29
CA MET A 78 -11.00 1.86 0.91
C MET A 78 -11.87 1.39 2.07
N VAL A 79 -12.54 0.24 1.93
CA VAL A 79 -13.35 -0.35 3.00
C VAL A 79 -12.46 -0.76 4.19
N ARG A 80 -11.33 -1.43 3.94
CA ARG A 80 -10.37 -1.83 4.99
C ARG A 80 -9.74 -0.64 5.70
N GLU A 81 -9.29 0.37 4.97
CA GLU A 81 -8.74 1.61 5.55
C GLU A 81 -9.78 2.35 6.39
N SER A 82 -11.01 2.48 5.87
CA SER A 82 -12.11 3.10 6.61
C SER A 82 -12.43 2.34 7.89
N LYS A 83 -12.48 1.00 7.83
CA LYS A 83 -12.67 0.13 8.99
C LYS A 83 -11.56 0.34 10.02
N LEU A 84 -10.30 0.37 9.59
CA LEU A 84 -9.13 0.54 10.45
C LEU A 84 -9.11 1.93 11.13
N LYS A 85 -9.40 2.99 10.38
CA LYS A 85 -9.52 4.35 10.90
C LYS A 85 -10.68 4.47 11.90
N SER A 86 -11.82 3.85 11.60
CA SER A 86 -12.97 3.80 12.49
C SER A 86 -12.63 3.05 13.79
N ALA A 87 -11.96 1.89 13.69
CA ALA A 87 -11.51 1.11 14.84
C ALA A 87 -10.51 1.90 15.70
N GLN A 88 -9.53 2.58 15.10
CA GLN A 88 -8.60 3.47 15.79
C GLN A 88 -9.32 4.57 16.55
N THR A 89 -10.21 5.29 15.87
CA THR A 89 -10.99 6.40 16.47
C THR A 89 -11.84 5.89 17.64
N LYS A 90 -12.48 4.74 17.48
CA LYS A 90 -13.29 4.10 18.52
C LYS A 90 -12.44 3.69 19.71
N LEU A 91 -11.26 3.10 19.48
CA LEU A 91 -10.33 2.71 20.54
C LEU A 91 -9.83 3.93 21.31
N GLU A 92 -9.44 5.00 20.63
CA GLU A 92 -9.02 6.25 21.25
C GLU A 92 -10.14 6.85 22.12
N GLN A 93 -11.37 6.89 21.59
CA GLN A 93 -12.53 7.39 22.32
C GLN A 93 -12.85 6.51 23.54
N GLN A 94 -12.74 5.18 23.42
CA GLN A 94 -12.90 4.27 24.55
C GLN A 94 -11.84 4.49 25.61
N TYR A 95 -10.58 4.72 25.24
CA TYR A 95 -9.50 5.04 26.17
C TYR A 95 -9.75 6.37 26.88
N ARG A 96 -10.17 7.42 26.16
CA ARG A 96 -10.52 8.72 26.76
C ARG A 96 -11.68 8.58 27.75
N ASN A 97 -12.74 7.87 27.35
CA ASN A 97 -13.89 7.63 28.22
C ASN A 97 -13.51 6.79 29.44
N TYR A 98 -12.66 5.77 29.27
CA TYR A 98 -12.14 4.99 30.38
C TYR A 98 -11.32 5.86 31.34
N GLN A 99 -10.39 6.70 30.85
CA GLN A 99 -9.62 7.61 31.71
C GLN A 99 -10.50 8.59 32.50
N ASN A 100 -11.56 9.10 31.88
CA ASN A 100 -12.49 10.03 32.55
C ASN A 100 -13.35 9.34 33.61
N GLU A 101 -13.74 8.08 33.37
CA GLU A 101 -14.66 7.33 34.24
C GLU A 101 -13.93 6.38 35.21
N VAL A 102 -12.61 6.20 35.10
CA VAL A 102 -11.85 5.22 35.90
C VAL A 102 -12.00 5.45 37.41
N SER A 103 -12.24 6.70 37.82
CA SER A 103 -12.45 7.10 39.22
C SER A 103 -13.85 6.80 39.74
N THR A 104 -14.85 6.66 38.85
CA THR A 104 -16.26 6.41 39.21
C THR A 104 -16.70 4.97 38.94
N LEU A 105 -15.94 4.21 38.13
CA LEU A 105 -16.25 2.83 37.76
C LEU A 105 -15.97 1.84 38.89
N THR A 106 -16.86 0.85 39.02
CA THR A 106 -16.63 -0.29 39.92
C THR A 106 -15.55 -1.22 39.37
N THR A 107 -14.95 -2.06 40.23
CA THR A 107 -13.92 -3.03 39.81
C THR A 107 -14.39 -3.98 38.71
N ARG A 108 -15.68 -4.37 38.72
CA ARG A 108 -16.26 -5.23 37.68
C ARG A 108 -16.38 -4.52 36.34
N GLU A 109 -16.80 -3.26 36.35
CA GLU A 109 -16.93 -2.47 35.11
C GLU A 109 -15.56 -2.11 34.52
N ARG A 110 -14.57 -1.84 35.35
CA ARG A 110 -13.18 -1.63 34.90
C ARG A 110 -12.65 -2.85 34.18
N SER A 111 -12.76 -4.04 34.78
CA SER A 111 -12.32 -5.29 34.15
C SER A 111 -13.01 -5.54 32.80
N LYS A 112 -14.33 -5.30 32.72
CA LYS A 112 -15.07 -5.42 31.45
C LYS A 112 -14.60 -4.42 30.38
N LYS A 113 -14.33 -3.17 30.76
CA LYS A 113 -13.80 -2.16 29.83
C LYS A 113 -12.39 -2.47 29.37
N GLU A 114 -11.53 -2.95 30.26
CA GLU A 114 -10.17 -3.38 29.94
C GLU A 114 -10.18 -4.55 28.95
N GLU A 115 -11.04 -5.54 29.16
CA GLU A 115 -11.22 -6.66 28.24
C GLU A 115 -11.69 -6.17 26.85
N GLN A 116 -12.66 -5.24 26.81
CA GLN A 116 -13.11 -4.63 25.56
C GLN A 116 -12.01 -3.86 24.84
N LEU A 117 -11.21 -3.07 25.57
CA LEU A 117 -10.08 -2.33 25.02
C LEU A 117 -9.02 -3.29 24.47
N GLN A 118 -8.72 -4.37 25.20
CA GLN A 118 -7.76 -5.38 24.78
C GLN A 118 -8.23 -6.10 23.51
N MET A 119 -9.49 -6.53 23.45
CA MET A 119 -10.07 -7.15 22.25
C MET A 119 -10.03 -6.20 21.05
N ALA A 120 -10.39 -4.92 21.25
CA ALA A 120 -10.36 -3.93 20.18
C ALA A 120 -8.92 -3.67 19.68
N GLN A 121 -7.94 -3.69 20.58
CA GLN A 121 -6.53 -3.55 20.22
C GLN A 121 -6.00 -4.76 19.44
N GLN A 122 -6.37 -5.98 19.85
CA GLN A 122 -6.06 -7.20 19.11
C GLN A 122 -6.68 -7.21 17.72
N GLN A 123 -7.96 -6.82 17.62
CA GLN A 123 -8.65 -6.73 16.32
C GLN A 123 -7.95 -5.75 15.38
N LEU A 124 -7.53 -4.61 15.90
CA LEU A 124 -6.82 -3.59 15.12
C LEU A 124 -5.45 -4.09 14.62
N MET A 125 -4.73 -4.87 15.44
CA MET A 125 -3.47 -5.50 15.04
C MET A 125 -3.70 -6.58 13.97
N ALA A 126 -4.74 -7.39 14.11
CA ALA A 126 -5.13 -8.38 13.11
C ALA A 126 -5.52 -7.72 11.78
N ASP A 127 -6.34 -6.66 11.81
CA ASP A 127 -6.74 -5.90 10.63
C ASP A 127 -5.51 -5.27 9.93
N GLN A 128 -4.51 -4.78 10.69
CA GLN A 128 -3.24 -4.29 10.12
C GLN A 128 -2.43 -5.38 9.43
N GLN A 129 -2.32 -6.55 10.05
CA GLN A 129 -1.60 -7.69 9.50
C GLN A 129 -2.27 -8.24 8.24
N GLU A 130 -3.61 -8.27 8.22
CA GLU A 130 -4.38 -8.63 7.04
C GLU A 130 -4.11 -7.64 5.90
N LEU A 131 -4.07 -6.33 6.19
CA LEU A 131 -3.79 -5.32 5.18
C LEU A 131 -2.36 -5.45 4.60
N SER A 132 -1.36 -5.69 5.44
CA SER A 132 0.02 -5.88 4.97
C SER A 132 0.18 -7.15 4.14
N GLN A 133 -0.49 -8.24 4.54
CA GLN A 133 -0.48 -9.49 3.76
C GLN A 133 -1.16 -9.32 2.40
N ASN A 134 -2.30 -8.64 2.35
CA ASN A 134 -2.99 -8.35 1.08
C ASN A 134 -2.15 -7.45 0.16
N ALA A 135 -1.46 -6.45 0.72
CA ALA A 135 -0.56 -5.61 -0.06
C ALA A 135 0.62 -6.41 -0.66
N ALA A 136 1.22 -7.31 0.13
CA ALA A 136 2.30 -8.18 -0.35
C ALA A 136 1.84 -9.16 -1.43
N LEU A 137 0.63 -9.73 -1.29
CA LEU A 137 0.04 -10.58 -2.32
C LEU A 137 -0.17 -9.80 -3.62
N GLN A 138 -0.64 -8.56 -3.53
CA GLN A 138 -0.84 -7.72 -4.71
C GLN A 138 0.49 -7.36 -5.40
N GLU A 139 1.52 -7.04 -4.63
CA GLU A 139 2.85 -6.76 -5.18
C GLU A 139 3.40 -7.98 -5.94
N ALA A 140 3.16 -9.19 -5.42
CA ALA A 140 3.51 -10.43 -6.09
C ALA A 140 2.69 -10.66 -7.39
N GLU A 141 1.37 -10.43 -7.36
CA GLU A 141 0.52 -10.55 -8.56
C GLU A 141 0.93 -9.55 -9.65
N MET A 142 1.20 -8.30 -9.27
CA MET A 142 1.66 -7.26 -10.20
C MET A 142 3.03 -7.61 -10.79
N ALA A 143 3.95 -8.14 -9.98
CA ALA A 143 5.25 -8.62 -10.44
C ALA A 143 5.10 -9.78 -11.44
N GLN A 144 4.21 -10.74 -11.19
CA GLN A 144 3.92 -11.83 -12.14
C GLN A 144 3.34 -11.30 -13.46
N GLN A 145 2.37 -10.38 -13.40
CA GLN A 145 1.79 -9.80 -14.62
C GLN A 145 2.80 -8.99 -15.43
N LEU A 146 3.72 -8.29 -14.77
CA LEU A 146 4.84 -7.63 -15.44
C LEU A 146 5.74 -8.66 -16.14
N GLN A 147 5.99 -9.80 -15.49
CA GLN A 147 6.79 -10.89 -16.05
C GLN A 147 6.11 -11.56 -17.25
N ASP A 148 4.81 -11.85 -17.16
CA ASP A 148 4.02 -12.48 -18.22
C ASP A 148 3.85 -11.54 -19.43
N SER A 149 3.66 -10.24 -19.18
CA SER A 149 3.63 -9.26 -20.27
C SER A 149 4.98 -9.15 -20.97
N LEU A 150 6.09 -9.11 -20.23
CA LEU A 150 7.43 -9.14 -20.83
C LEU A 150 7.65 -10.42 -21.66
N GLN A 151 7.23 -11.59 -21.16
CA GLN A 151 7.35 -12.85 -21.92
C GLN A 151 6.42 -12.92 -23.14
N ALA A 152 5.24 -12.33 -23.09
CA ALA A 152 4.33 -12.27 -24.24
C ALA A 152 4.84 -11.35 -25.36
N PHE A 153 5.77 -10.43 -25.05
CA PHE A 153 6.38 -9.51 -26.00
C PHE A 153 7.66 -10.04 -26.68
N PHE A 154 8.31 -11.06 -26.11
CA PHE A 154 9.49 -11.72 -26.70
C PHE A 154 9.14 -13.04 -27.40
#